data_AF-A0A958Q707-F1
#
_entry.id   AF-A0A958Q707-F1
#
_cell.length_a   1.000
_cell.length_b   1.000
_cell.length_c   1.000
_cell.angle_alpha   90.00
_cell.angle_beta   90.00
_cell.angle_gamma   90.00
#
_symmetry.space_group_name_H-M   'P 1'
#
loop_
_entity.id
_entity.type
_entity.pdbx_description
1 polymer ?
#
loop_
_entity_poly.entity_id
_entity_poly.type
_entity_poly.pdbx_seq_one_letter_code
_entity_poly.pdbx_strand_id
1 'polypeptide(L)'
;MAREGQLARDVRARLEEEKITVALSLIQTEEKKQGVLDELYFGRPKRVHVKEFACLMSVILLGVSAYQLYLHGMTASIGVFIGVSALLLGLGYFAPAVLLPVWSGWMAFATQLGHVMTFVIVSILWFLVAIPVGMLLKIIGKKVMDLSYNAPVDSYWEERSEKYHDFKLLERQF
;
A
#
# COMPACT_ATOMS: atom_id res chain seq x y z
N MET A 1 11.64 16.53 -66.36
CA MET A 1 12.52 16.25 -65.19
C MET A 1 11.92 16.68 -63.85
N ALA A 2 11.14 17.77 -63.73
CA ALA A 2 10.58 18.19 -62.44
C ALA A 2 9.52 17.24 -61.81
N ARG A 3 8.80 16.45 -62.63
CA ARG A 3 7.68 15.61 -62.19
C ARG A 3 8.12 14.34 -61.43
N GLU A 4 9.25 13.76 -61.81
CA GLU A 4 9.75 12.52 -61.16
C GLU A 4 10.27 12.78 -59.75
N GLY A 5 10.94 13.92 -59.53
CA GLY A 5 11.40 14.31 -58.18
C GLY A 5 10.27 14.68 -57.22
N GLN A 6 9.09 15.02 -57.73
CA GLN A 6 7.89 15.28 -56.92
C GLN A 6 7.18 13.96 -56.59
N LEU A 7 7.04 13.08 -57.58
CA LEU A 7 6.49 11.74 -57.40
C LEU A 7 7.30 10.93 -56.36
N ALA A 8 8.63 10.97 -56.44
CA ALA A 8 9.51 10.27 -55.49
C ALA A 8 9.39 10.82 -54.05
N ARG A 9 9.14 12.13 -53.89
CA ARG A 9 8.92 12.75 -52.59
C ARG A 9 7.56 12.36 -52.00
N ASP A 10 6.51 12.36 -52.82
CA ASP A 10 5.16 11.99 -52.40
C ASP A 10 5.07 10.51 -52.01
N VAL A 11 5.71 9.63 -52.78
CA VAL A 11 5.79 8.18 -52.46
C VAL A 11 6.56 7.96 -51.15
N ARG A 12 7.68 8.66 -50.94
CA ARG A 12 8.44 8.55 -49.69
C ARG A 12 7.63 9.03 -48.49
N ALA A 13 6.88 10.12 -48.62
CA ALA A 13 6.02 10.62 -47.55
C ALA A 13 4.92 9.60 -47.17
N ARG A 14 4.27 8.97 -48.17
CA ARG A 14 3.26 7.93 -47.90
C ARG A 14 3.84 6.68 -47.25
N LEU A 15 5.05 6.26 -47.64
CA LEU A 15 5.73 5.13 -47.02
C LEU A 15 6.11 5.41 -45.56
N GLU A 16 6.50 6.64 -45.23
CA GLU A 16 6.76 7.05 -43.85
C GLU A 16 5.45 7.06 -43.03
N GLU A 17 4.35 7.61 -43.56
CA GLU A 17 3.04 7.61 -42.88
C GLU A 17 2.49 6.19 -42.65
N GLU A 18 2.61 5.31 -43.65
CA GLU A 18 2.20 3.91 -43.53
C GLU A 18 3.04 3.17 -42.48
N LYS A 19 4.38 3.35 -42.50
CA LYS A 19 5.27 2.78 -41.48
C LYS A 19 4.94 3.30 -40.08
N ILE A 20 4.65 4.59 -39.94
CA ILE A 20 4.26 5.20 -38.65
C ILE A 20 2.93 4.62 -38.17
N THR A 21 1.95 4.46 -39.06
CA THR A 21 0.63 3.91 -38.73
C THR A 21 0.71 2.44 -38.32
N VAL A 22 1.51 1.66 -39.05
CA VAL A 22 1.78 0.25 -38.72
C VAL A 22 2.56 0.15 -37.41
N ALA A 23 3.60 0.97 -37.21
CA ALA A 23 4.33 1.01 -35.94
C ALA A 23 3.43 1.40 -34.76
N LEU A 24 2.56 2.40 -34.92
CA LEU A 24 1.62 2.82 -33.88
C LEU A 24 0.64 1.70 -33.51
N SER A 25 0.09 1.00 -34.52
CA SER A 25 -0.84 -0.10 -34.28
C SER A 25 -0.14 -1.31 -33.64
N LEU A 26 1.11 -1.60 -33.99
CA LEU A 26 1.91 -2.64 -33.33
C LEU A 26 2.22 -2.28 -31.87
N ILE A 27 2.61 -1.03 -31.59
CA ILE A 27 2.86 -0.55 -30.23
C ILE A 27 1.59 -0.62 -29.38
N GLN A 28 0.44 -0.15 -29.91
CA GLN A 28 -0.84 -0.25 -29.21
C GLN A 28 -1.27 -1.71 -28.97
N THR A 29 -0.96 -2.61 -29.89
CA THR A 29 -1.28 -4.04 -29.74
C THR A 29 -0.40 -4.69 -28.69
N GLU A 30 0.89 -4.34 -28.65
CA GLU A 30 1.83 -4.80 -27.62
C GLU A 30 1.49 -4.22 -26.23
N GLU A 31 1.11 -2.95 -26.12
CA GLU A 31 0.63 -2.37 -24.84
C GLU A 31 -0.66 -3.03 -24.36
N LYS A 32 -1.62 -3.29 -25.26
CA LYS A 32 -2.86 -3.99 -24.88
C LYS A 32 -2.62 -5.44 -24.46
N LYS A 33 -1.54 -6.06 -24.97
CA LYS A 33 -1.12 -7.45 -24.69
C LYS A 33 -0.22 -7.55 -23.47
N GLN A 34 0.55 -6.52 -23.13
CA GLN A 34 0.99 -6.17 -21.76
C GLN A 34 -0.23 -5.77 -20.93
N GLY A 35 -1.25 -6.64 -20.94
CA GLY A 35 -2.51 -6.42 -20.29
C GLY A 35 -2.33 -6.26 -18.79
N VAL A 36 -3.32 -5.65 -18.16
CA VAL A 36 -3.47 -5.34 -16.72
C VAL A 36 -2.84 -6.36 -15.74
N LEU A 37 -2.68 -7.63 -16.12
CA LEU A 37 -2.06 -8.71 -15.34
C LEU A 37 -0.53 -8.60 -15.18
N ASP A 38 0.14 -7.91 -16.09
CA ASP A 38 1.60 -7.83 -16.17
C ASP A 38 2.15 -6.52 -15.60
N GLU A 39 1.23 -5.60 -15.27
CA GLU A 39 1.53 -4.42 -14.48
C GLU A 39 2.21 -4.84 -13.16
N LEU A 40 3.36 -4.22 -12.88
CA LEU A 40 4.19 -4.56 -11.73
C LEU A 40 3.58 -3.95 -10.47
N TYR A 41 3.05 -4.80 -9.59
CA TYR A 41 2.59 -4.43 -8.26
C TYR A 41 3.63 -4.88 -7.22
N PHE A 42 4.23 -3.94 -6.49
CA PHE A 42 5.34 -4.20 -5.55
C PHE A 42 6.46 -5.09 -6.14
N GLY A 43 6.91 -4.80 -7.36
CA GLY A 43 8.04 -5.49 -7.99
C GLY A 43 7.73 -6.90 -8.54
N ARG A 44 6.47 -7.36 -8.49
CA ARG A 44 6.00 -8.62 -9.09
C ARG A 44 4.77 -8.36 -9.97
N PRO A 45 4.51 -9.16 -11.02
CA PRO A 45 3.35 -8.96 -11.86
C PRO A 45 2.05 -9.28 -11.09
N LYS A 46 0.98 -8.50 -11.30
CA LYS A 46 -0.33 -8.66 -10.61
C LYS A 46 -0.86 -10.09 -10.62
N ARG A 47 -0.65 -10.85 -11.70
CA ARG A 47 -1.03 -12.28 -11.80
C ARG A 47 -0.50 -13.18 -10.67
N VAL A 48 0.67 -12.86 -10.10
CA VAL A 48 1.26 -13.64 -8.99
C VAL A 48 0.50 -13.36 -7.70
N HIS A 49 0.23 -12.08 -7.40
CA HIS A 49 -0.54 -11.67 -6.23
C HIS A 49 -1.96 -12.23 -6.24
N VAL A 50 -2.59 -12.29 -7.41
CA VAL A 50 -3.93 -12.90 -7.57
C VAL A 50 -3.91 -14.41 -7.27
N LYS A 51 -2.86 -15.12 -7.67
CA LYS A 51 -2.69 -16.55 -7.36
C LYS A 51 -2.44 -16.78 -5.87
N GLU A 52 -1.60 -15.95 -5.26
CA GLU A 52 -1.34 -15.99 -3.82
C GLU A 52 -2.62 -15.73 -3.02
N PHE A 53 -3.43 -14.74 -3.43
CA PHE A 53 -4.75 -14.48 -2.83
C PHE A 53 -5.69 -15.70 -2.94
N ALA A 54 -5.80 -16.31 -4.12
CA ALA A 54 -6.64 -17.50 -4.30
C ALA A 54 -6.18 -18.67 -3.41
N CYS A 55 -4.86 -18.86 -3.29
CA CYS A 55 -4.27 -19.87 -2.41
C CYS A 55 -4.60 -19.61 -0.93
N LEU A 56 -4.37 -18.38 -0.46
CA LEU A 56 -4.66 -17.99 0.92
C LEU A 56 -6.15 -18.16 1.26
N MET A 57 -7.04 -17.68 0.40
CA MET A 57 -8.49 -17.81 0.60
C MET A 57 -8.94 -19.27 0.61
N SER A 58 -8.37 -20.10 -0.25
CA SER A 58 -8.65 -21.54 -0.28
C SER A 58 -8.21 -22.25 0.99
N VAL A 59 -7.00 -21.97 1.49
CA VAL A 59 -6.49 -22.54 2.75
C VAL A 59 -7.37 -22.12 3.92
N ILE A 60 -7.79 -20.86 3.98
CA ILE A 60 -8.69 -20.36 5.04
C ILE A 60 -10.03 -21.09 4.97
N LEU A 61 -10.65 -21.19 3.79
CA LEU A 61 -11.93 -21.89 3.60
C LEU A 61 -11.83 -23.38 3.94
N LEU A 62 -10.73 -24.05 3.58
CA LEU A 62 -10.48 -25.44 3.95
C LEU A 62 -10.29 -25.59 5.46
N GLY A 63 -9.58 -24.66 6.11
CA GLY A 63 -9.43 -24.65 7.57
C GLY A 63 -10.77 -24.51 8.29
N VAL A 64 -11.64 -23.59 7.83
CA VAL A 64 -13.00 -23.44 8.36
C VAL A 64 -13.83 -24.69 8.12
N SER A 65 -13.74 -25.27 6.93
CA SER A 65 -14.42 -26.53 6.58
C SER A 65 -13.96 -27.69 7.48
N ALA A 66 -12.66 -27.81 7.74
CA ALA A 66 -12.10 -28.84 8.60
C ALA A 66 -12.51 -28.64 10.07
N TYR A 67 -12.52 -27.39 10.54
CA TYR A 67 -12.99 -27.04 11.88
C TYR A 67 -14.47 -27.39 12.07
N GLN A 68 -15.31 -27.09 11.09
CA GLN A 68 -16.74 -27.41 11.14
C GLN A 68 -16.98 -28.93 11.08
N LEU A 69 -16.18 -29.67 10.30
CA LEU A 69 -16.21 -31.13 10.25
C LEU A 69 -15.90 -31.76 11.61
N TYR A 70 -14.93 -31.21 12.35
CA TYR A 70 -14.55 -31.70 13.68
C TYR A 70 -15.66 -31.51 14.73
N LEU A 71 -16.46 -30.44 14.61
CA LEU A 71 -17.49 -30.10 15.61
C LEU A 71 -18.87 -30.68 15.31
N HIS A 72 -19.32 -30.69 14.05
CA HIS A 72 -20.72 -30.99 13.69
C HIS A 72 -20.87 -32.17 12.72
N GLY A 73 -19.77 -32.83 12.32
CA GLY A 73 -19.80 -33.89 11.31
C GLY A 73 -20.10 -33.36 9.90
N MET A 74 -20.42 -34.24 8.96
CA MET A 74 -20.57 -33.88 7.53
C MET A 74 -21.95 -33.27 7.24
N THR A 75 -22.04 -31.94 7.30
CA THR A 75 -23.26 -31.18 6.93
C THR A 75 -23.19 -30.70 5.48
N ALA A 76 -24.34 -30.45 4.84
CA ALA A 76 -24.41 -29.93 3.47
C ALA A 76 -23.64 -28.58 3.29
N SER A 77 -23.54 -27.76 4.34
CA SER A 77 -22.77 -26.51 4.33
C SER A 77 -21.28 -26.74 4.07
N ILE A 78 -20.71 -27.85 4.55
CA ILE A 78 -19.29 -28.19 4.40
C ILE A 78 -18.96 -28.47 2.93
N GLY A 79 -19.83 -29.18 2.22
CA GLY A 79 -19.67 -29.45 0.79
C GLY A 79 -19.62 -28.17 -0.05
N VAL A 80 -20.39 -27.14 0.34
CA VAL A 80 -20.36 -25.83 -0.31
C VAL A 80 -19.02 -25.13 -0.09
N PHE A 81 -18.50 -25.12 1.15
CA PHE A 81 -17.20 -24.48 1.43
C PHE A 81 -16.03 -25.17 0.71
N ILE A 82 -16.03 -26.50 0.65
CA ILE A 82 -15.02 -27.27 -0.10
C ILE A 82 -15.14 -26.97 -1.60
N GLY A 83 -16.36 -26.97 -2.14
CA GLY A 83 -16.61 -26.68 -3.56
C GLY A 83 -16.17 -25.28 -3.96
N VAL A 84 -16.48 -24.27 -3.14
CA VAL A 84 -16.06 -22.87 -3.36
C VAL A 84 -14.54 -22.75 -3.27
N SER A 85 -13.90 -23.42 -2.32
CA SER A 85 -12.44 -23.43 -2.17
C SER A 85 -11.74 -24.03 -3.41
N ALA A 86 -12.21 -25.18 -3.88
CA ALA A 86 -11.70 -25.84 -5.08
C ALA A 86 -11.91 -24.98 -6.33
N LEU A 87 -13.08 -24.33 -6.44
CA LEU A 87 -13.38 -23.39 -7.52
C LEU A 87 -12.43 -22.20 -7.52
N LEU A 88 -12.18 -21.58 -6.36
CA LEU A 88 -11.24 -20.47 -6.23
C LEU A 88 -9.80 -20.85 -6.62
N LEU A 89 -9.33 -22.03 -6.20
CA LEU A 89 -8.01 -22.54 -6.63
C LEU A 89 -7.96 -22.77 -8.14
N GLY A 90 -9.01 -23.40 -8.69
CA GLY A 90 -9.12 -23.63 -10.12
C GLY A 90 -9.09 -22.32 -10.91
N LEU A 91 -9.90 -21.34 -10.51
CA LEU A 91 -9.96 -20.03 -11.16
C LEU A 91 -8.63 -19.27 -11.02
N GLY A 92 -7.97 -19.34 -9.86
CA GLY A 92 -6.66 -18.74 -9.64
C GLY A 92 -5.57 -19.31 -10.56
N TYR A 93 -5.60 -20.63 -10.82
CA TYR A 93 -4.60 -21.30 -11.66
C TYR A 93 -4.89 -21.14 -13.16
N PHE A 94 -6.14 -21.35 -13.59
CA PHE A 94 -6.53 -21.38 -15.00
C PHE A 94 -6.88 -19.99 -15.57
N ALA A 95 -7.44 -19.08 -14.77
CA ALA A 95 -7.93 -17.78 -15.26
C ALA A 95 -7.82 -16.66 -14.20
N PRO A 96 -6.58 -16.21 -13.84
CA PRO A 96 -6.38 -15.14 -12.87
C PRO A 96 -6.99 -13.80 -13.31
N ALA A 97 -7.26 -13.60 -14.61
CA ALA A 97 -7.90 -12.41 -15.15
C ALA A 97 -9.28 -12.13 -14.55
N VAL A 98 -10.06 -13.17 -14.27
CA VAL A 98 -11.42 -13.06 -13.73
C VAL A 98 -11.41 -12.70 -12.24
N LEU A 99 -10.37 -13.12 -11.52
CA LEU A 99 -10.20 -12.84 -10.09
C LEU A 99 -9.58 -11.46 -9.81
N LEU A 100 -9.04 -10.79 -10.83
CA LEU A 100 -8.38 -9.50 -10.69
C LEU A 100 -9.28 -8.38 -10.13
N PRO A 101 -10.54 -8.16 -10.57
CA PRO A 101 -11.40 -7.14 -9.98
C PRO A 101 -11.76 -7.46 -8.52
N VAL A 102 -11.93 -8.74 -8.18
CA VAL A 102 -12.20 -9.18 -6.80
C VAL A 102 -11.00 -8.91 -5.91
N TRP A 103 -9.81 -9.30 -6.34
CA TRP A 103 -8.56 -9.03 -5.63
C TRP A 103 -8.33 -7.52 -5.47
N SER A 104 -8.57 -6.72 -6.51
CA SER A 104 -8.39 -5.27 -6.46
C SER A 104 -9.35 -4.62 -5.45
N GLY A 105 -10.62 -5.04 -5.42
CA GLY A 105 -11.59 -4.55 -4.43
C GLY A 105 -11.21 -4.94 -3.00
N TRP A 106 -10.73 -6.17 -2.82
CA TRP A 106 -10.22 -6.65 -1.54
C TRP A 106 -9.00 -5.86 -1.07
N MET A 107 -8.07 -5.55 -1.97
CA MET A 107 -6.89 -4.73 -1.65
C MET A 107 -7.28 -3.30 -1.25
N ALA A 108 -8.24 -2.68 -1.93
CA ALA A 108 -8.75 -1.36 -1.56
C ALA A 108 -9.35 -1.37 -0.14
N PHE A 109 -10.12 -2.41 0.19
CA PHE A 109 -10.64 -2.61 1.54
C PHE A 109 -9.53 -2.78 2.58
N ALA A 110 -8.52 -3.62 2.29
CA ALA A 110 -7.38 -3.85 3.17
C ALA A 110 -6.58 -2.56 3.42
N THR A 111 -6.40 -1.71 2.40
CA THR A 111 -5.75 -0.40 2.55
C THR A 111 -6.52 0.52 3.49
N GLN A 112 -7.86 0.59 3.35
CA GLN A 112 -8.69 1.41 4.23
C GLN A 112 -8.65 0.89 5.67
N LEU A 113 -8.67 -0.43 5.86
CA LEU A 113 -8.53 -1.06 7.17
C LEU A 113 -7.17 -0.73 7.79
N GLY A 114 -6.09 -0.78 7.01
CA GLY A 114 -4.74 -0.40 7.46
C GLY A 114 -4.66 1.06 7.94
N HIS A 115 -5.37 1.96 7.27
CA HIS A 115 -5.46 3.35 7.69
C HIS A 115 -6.14 3.49 9.06
N VAL A 116 -7.28 2.81 9.25
CA VAL A 116 -7.99 2.78 10.54
C VAL A 116 -7.10 2.17 11.64
N MET A 117 -6.43 1.06 11.37
CA MET A 117 -5.55 0.41 12.34
C MET A 117 -4.39 1.30 12.77
N THR A 118 -3.84 2.10 11.87
CA THR A 118 -2.79 3.06 12.21
C THR A 118 -3.28 4.06 13.27
N PHE A 119 -4.47 4.63 13.10
CA PHE A 119 -5.06 5.52 14.10
C PHE A 119 -5.37 4.81 15.41
N VAL A 120 -5.86 3.57 15.35
CA VAL A 120 -6.15 2.77 16.55
C VAL A 120 -4.87 2.54 17.36
N ILE A 121 -3.78 2.11 16.71
CA ILE A 121 -2.49 1.86 17.38
C ILE A 121 -1.95 3.15 18.00
N VAL A 122 -1.95 4.26 17.25
CA VAL A 122 -1.46 5.56 17.75
C VAL A 122 -2.33 6.05 18.92
N SER A 123 -3.65 5.88 18.84
CA SER A 123 -4.56 6.26 19.92
C SER A 123 -4.28 5.45 21.18
N ILE A 124 -4.18 4.11 21.06
CA ILE A 124 -3.86 3.23 22.19
C ILE A 124 -2.52 3.63 22.81
N LEU A 125 -1.49 3.87 22.00
CA LEU A 125 -0.18 4.29 22.48
C LEU A 125 -0.24 5.64 23.19
N TRP A 126 -1.03 6.58 22.69
CA TRP A 126 -1.27 7.86 23.37
C TRP A 126 -1.91 7.66 24.75
N PHE A 127 -2.98 6.86 24.84
CA PHE A 127 -3.69 6.62 26.10
C PHE A 127 -2.86 5.81 27.10
N LEU A 128 -2.09 4.81 26.64
CA LEU A 128 -1.34 3.89 27.51
C LEU A 128 0.08 4.36 27.82
N VAL A 129 0.67 5.24 27.01
CA VAL A 129 2.05 5.70 27.21
C VAL A 129 2.08 7.19 27.45
N ALA A 130 1.61 8.00 26.49
CA ALA A 130 1.76 9.47 26.57
C ALA A 130 1.00 10.06 27.77
N ILE A 131 -0.25 9.66 27.98
CA ILE A 131 -1.07 10.13 29.11
C ILE A 131 -0.47 9.74 30.46
N PRO A 132 -0.16 8.46 30.76
CA PRO A 132 0.39 8.11 32.06
C PRO A 132 1.79 8.68 32.28
N VAL A 133 2.62 8.83 31.24
CA VAL A 133 3.91 9.53 31.37
C VAL A 133 3.70 11.00 31.74
N GLY A 134 2.78 11.70 31.08
CA GLY A 134 2.43 13.08 31.42
C GLY A 134 1.85 13.21 32.84
N MET A 135 0.99 12.27 33.24
CA MET A 135 0.42 12.23 34.59
C MET A 135 1.49 11.95 35.64
N LEU A 136 2.41 11.03 35.36
CA LEU A 136 3.52 10.69 36.25
C LEU A 136 4.46 11.88 36.44
N LEU A 137 4.79 12.61 35.37
CA LEU A 137 5.56 13.86 35.45
C LEU A 137 4.87 14.92 36.32
N LYS A 138 3.54 15.01 36.23
CA LYS A 138 2.73 15.90 37.06
C LYS A 138 2.74 15.50 38.54
N ILE A 139 2.68 14.19 38.85
CA ILE A 139 2.76 13.68 40.23
C ILE A 139 4.16 13.89 40.82
N ILE A 140 5.21 13.69 40.03
CA ILE A 140 6.60 13.93 40.44
C ILE A 140 6.88 15.44 40.62
N GLY A 141 6.00 16.31 40.11
CA GLY A 141 6.17 17.76 40.17
C GLY A 141 7.30 18.28 39.26
N LYS A 142 7.82 17.44 38.36
CA LYS A 142 8.88 17.83 37.43
C LYS A 142 8.27 18.65 36.29
N LYS A 143 8.26 19.96 36.45
CA LYS A 143 7.86 20.91 35.41
C LYS A 143 9.01 21.01 34.40
N VAL A 144 8.86 20.37 33.24
CA VAL A 144 9.90 20.37 32.18
C VAL A 144 10.02 21.74 31.52
N MET A 145 8.96 22.54 31.59
CA MET A 145 8.92 23.91 31.05
C MET A 145 7.96 24.76 31.87
N ASP A 146 8.40 25.95 32.28
CA ASP A 146 7.53 26.87 32.99
C ASP A 146 6.51 27.48 32.01
N LEU A 147 5.28 26.96 32.06
CA LEU A 147 4.15 27.42 31.26
C LEU A 147 3.31 28.50 31.98
N SER A 148 3.77 29.03 33.11
CA SER A 148 3.03 30.08 33.83
C SER A 148 3.13 31.41 33.09
N TYR A 149 1.98 32.02 32.79
CA TYR A 149 1.92 33.37 32.24
C TYR A 149 1.87 34.36 33.40
N ASN A 150 3.00 35.02 33.67
CA ASN A 150 3.15 36.02 34.71
C ASN A 150 3.26 37.39 34.03
N ALA A 151 2.23 38.22 34.18
CA ALA A 151 2.29 39.65 33.87
C ALA A 151 2.18 40.44 35.19
N PRO A 152 2.97 41.50 35.42
CA PRO A 152 3.78 42.26 34.47
C PRO A 152 5.27 41.91 34.61
N VAL A 153 5.85 41.23 33.62
CA VAL A 153 7.29 40.92 33.59
C VAL A 153 7.82 41.34 32.22
N ASP A 154 8.91 42.10 32.19
CA ASP A 154 9.49 42.66 30.95
C ASP A 154 10.07 41.59 30.02
N SER A 155 10.45 40.42 30.56
CA SER A 155 10.99 39.31 29.78
C SER A 155 10.82 37.98 30.53
N TYR A 156 10.46 36.92 29.80
CA TYR A 156 10.46 35.53 30.29
C TYR A 156 11.83 34.85 30.15
N TRP A 157 12.87 35.60 29.80
CA TRP A 157 14.21 35.06 29.61
C TRP A 157 14.79 34.61 30.95
N GLU A 158 15.03 33.31 31.08
CA GLU A 158 15.66 32.72 32.26
C GLU A 158 17.18 32.77 32.08
N GLU A 159 17.88 33.50 32.97
CA GLU A 159 19.34 33.57 32.93
C GLU A 159 19.94 32.18 33.16
N ARG A 160 20.67 31.68 32.15
CA ARG A 160 21.39 30.42 32.29
C ARG A 160 22.60 30.61 33.19
N SER A 161 22.86 29.63 34.06
CA SER A 161 24.03 29.69 34.94
C SER A 161 25.34 29.66 34.15
N GLU A 162 26.35 30.38 34.65
CA GLU A 162 27.68 30.49 34.01
C GLU A 162 28.36 29.13 33.78
N LYS A 163 27.96 28.09 34.53
CA LYS A 163 28.41 26.71 34.35
C LYS A 163 28.14 26.16 32.94
N TYR A 164 27.15 26.72 32.22
CA TYR A 164 26.79 26.32 30.87
C TYR A 164 27.34 27.24 29.77
N HIS A 165 28.14 28.26 30.11
CA HIS A 165 28.82 29.13 29.13
C HIS A 165 30.17 28.61 28.64
N ASP A 166 30.59 27.42 29.07
CA ASP A 166 31.82 26.81 28.57
C ASP A 166 31.63 26.33 27.12
N PHE A 167 32.44 26.89 26.22
CA PHE A 167 32.49 26.51 24.81
C PHE A 167 32.72 25.00 24.61
N LYS A 168 33.43 24.36 25.54
CA LYS A 168 33.73 22.93 25.49
C LYS A 168 32.48 22.05 25.65
N LEU A 169 31.39 22.58 26.21
CA LEU A 169 30.11 21.87 26.31
C LEU A 169 29.34 21.86 24.98
N LEU A 170 29.62 22.79 24.06
CA LEU A 170 29.00 22.83 22.73
C LEU A 170 29.48 21.66 21.85
N GLU A 171 30.72 21.21 22.03
CA GLU A 171 31.27 20.04 21.33
C GLU A 171 30.54 18.73 21.64
N ARG A 172 29.77 18.67 22.74
CA ARG A 172 29.00 17.49 23.14
C ARG A 172 27.54 17.48 22.65
N GLN A 173 27.10 18.53 21.95
CA GLN A 173 25.70 18.65 21.48
C GLN A 173 25.47 18.03 20.09
N PHE A 174 26.53 17.72 19.34
CA PHE A 174 26.49 17.08 18.04
C PHE A 174 27.14 15.69 18.10
#